data_AF-A0A4Z1BNT3-F1
#
_entry.id   AF-A0A4Z1BNT3-F1
#
_cell.length_a   1.000
_cell.length_b   1.000
_cell.length_c   1.000
_cell.angle_alpha   90.00
_cell.angle_beta   90.00
_cell.angle_gamma   90.00
#
_symmetry.space_group_name_H-M   'P 1'
#
loop_
_entity.id
_entity.type
_entity.pdbx_description
1 polymer ?
#
loop_
_entity_poly.entity_id
_entity_poly.type
_entity_poly.pdbx_seq_one_letter_code
_entity_poly.pdbx_strand_id
1 'polypeptide(L)'
;MAIWQYNVSLIPLINFDKNYLEFIKQEDSDYLKSTECFWNETFVNKNEIELKIDEFITDQKSISNNFLYWKGDTSNFYDNDCSIGFDENDNINFFNFRFDLRNEINIIQSIDLLIEIAQEYHLKFTNVKYVFF
;
A
#
# COMPACT_ATOMS: atom_id res chain seq x y z
N MET A 1 -0.70 -11.06 -19.56
CA MET A 1 -1.34 -11.54 -18.31
C MET A 1 -0.22 -11.81 -17.33
N ALA A 2 -0.02 -10.95 -16.33
CA ALA A 2 1.10 -11.09 -15.41
C ALA A 2 0.77 -12.19 -14.38
N ILE A 3 1.44 -13.34 -14.52
CA ILE A 3 1.30 -14.52 -13.64
C ILE A 3 2.02 -14.31 -12.29
N TRP A 4 2.77 -13.21 -12.16
CA TRP A 4 3.76 -12.99 -11.12
C TRP A 4 3.56 -11.64 -10.43
N GLN A 5 2.34 -11.35 -9.99
CA GLN A 5 2.04 -10.11 -9.26
C GLN A 5 1.51 -10.42 -7.86
N TYR A 6 1.96 -9.65 -6.87
CA TYR A 6 1.53 -9.79 -5.48
C TYR A 6 1.09 -8.44 -4.93
N ASN A 7 -0.09 -8.37 -4.32
CA ASN A 7 -0.63 -7.15 -3.73
C ASN A 7 -0.48 -7.20 -2.22
N VAL A 8 0.00 -6.11 -1.64
CA VAL A 8 0.14 -5.95 -0.21
C VAL A 8 -0.37 -4.59 0.20
N SER A 9 -1.01 -4.51 1.35
CA SER A 9 -1.35 -3.25 1.97
C SER A 9 -0.51 -3.05 3.22
N LEU A 10 -0.16 -1.80 3.51
CA LEU A 10 0.36 -1.41 4.81
C LEU A 10 -0.81 -0.88 5.64
N ILE A 11 -0.92 -1.35 6.86
CA ILE A 11 -1.97 -0.92 7.81
C ILE A 11 -1.36 -0.57 9.17
N PRO A 12 -1.91 0.43 9.89
CA PRO A 12 -1.50 0.70 11.26
C PRO A 12 -1.82 -0.45 12.20
N LEU A 13 -1.01 -0.58 13.27
CA LEU A 13 -1.28 -1.51 14.36
C LEU A 13 -2.01 -0.90 15.56
N ILE A 14 -2.17 0.42 15.55
CA ILE A 14 -2.92 1.15 16.57
C ILE A 14 -4.37 0.65 16.54
N ASN A 15 -4.88 0.21 17.70
CA ASN A 15 -6.23 -0.35 17.85
C ASN A 15 -6.56 -1.52 16.90
N PHE A 16 -5.57 -2.32 16.51
CA PHE A 16 -5.73 -3.39 15.51
C PHE A 16 -6.94 -4.29 15.78
N ASP A 17 -7.15 -4.78 17.00
CA ASP A 17 -8.25 -5.71 17.30
C ASP A 17 -9.63 -5.08 17.06
N LYS A 18 -9.80 -3.81 17.45
CA LYS A 18 -11.04 -3.05 17.23
C LYS A 18 -11.28 -2.84 15.73
N ASN A 19 -10.26 -2.40 15.02
CA ASN A 19 -10.34 -2.10 13.58
C ASN A 19 -10.50 -3.39 12.75
N TYR A 20 -9.89 -4.49 13.17
CA TYR A 20 -10.02 -5.80 12.54
C TYR A 20 -11.45 -6.34 12.64
N LEU A 21 -12.12 -6.14 13.78
CA LEU A 21 -13.55 -6.50 13.92
C LEU A 21 -14.45 -5.71 12.97
N GLU A 22 -14.09 -4.47 12.62
CA GLU A 22 -14.79 -3.68 11.60
C GLU A 22 -14.47 -4.20 10.19
N PHE A 23 -13.20 -4.49 9.92
CA PHE A 23 -12.73 -5.05 8.65
C PHE A 23 -13.46 -6.34 8.27
N ILE A 24 -13.58 -7.30 9.19
CA ILE A 24 -14.22 -8.60 8.90
C ILE A 24 -15.75 -8.50 8.73
N LYS A 25 -16.38 -7.43 9.23
CA LYS A 25 -17.84 -7.19 9.09
C LYS A 25 -18.22 -6.61 7.73
N GLN A 26 -17.25 -6.15 6.94
CA GLN A 26 -17.51 -5.65 5.60
C GLN A 26 -18.12 -6.76 4.74
N GLU A 27 -19.16 -6.42 3.99
CA GLU A 27 -19.83 -7.32 3.06
C GLU A 27 -18.83 -7.88 2.05
N ASP A 28 -18.98 -9.17 1.74
CA ASP A 28 -18.18 -9.78 0.71
C ASP A 28 -18.59 -9.20 -0.65
N SER A 29 -17.59 -8.88 -1.47
CA SER A 29 -17.78 -8.36 -2.82
C SER A 29 -16.70 -8.91 -3.74
N ASP A 30 -16.86 -8.71 -5.04
CA ASP A 30 -15.82 -9.04 -6.03
C ASP A 30 -14.57 -8.13 -5.90
N TYR A 31 -14.66 -7.06 -5.09
CA TYR A 31 -13.60 -6.10 -4.83
C TYR A 31 -12.86 -6.40 -3.52
N LEU A 32 -11.65 -5.86 -3.40
CA LEU A 32 -10.87 -5.94 -2.16
C LEU A 32 -11.61 -5.23 -1.02
N LYS A 33 -11.58 -5.83 0.18
CA LYS A 33 -12.10 -5.19 1.39
C LYS A 33 -11.33 -3.90 1.66
N SER A 34 -12.04 -2.87 2.08
CA SER A 34 -11.45 -1.58 2.42
C SER A 34 -10.56 -1.72 3.66
N THR A 35 -9.36 -1.15 3.60
CA THR A 35 -8.45 -1.08 4.75
C THR A 35 -8.60 0.22 5.55
N GLU A 36 -9.52 1.11 5.17
CA GLU A 36 -9.69 2.44 5.77
C GLU A 36 -9.91 2.38 7.28
N CYS A 37 -10.70 1.41 7.76
CA CYS A 37 -10.96 1.22 9.20
C CYS A 37 -9.68 1.05 10.05
N PHE A 38 -8.56 0.56 9.48
CA PHE A 38 -7.29 0.45 10.20
C PHE A 38 -6.60 1.79 10.44
N TRP A 39 -6.93 2.81 9.65
CA TRP A 39 -6.34 4.14 9.74
C TRP A 39 -7.06 5.05 10.75
N ASN A 40 -8.15 4.57 11.34
CA ASN A 40 -8.82 5.24 12.45
C ASN A 40 -7.82 5.52 13.58
N GLU A 41 -7.77 6.78 14.03
CA GLU A 41 -6.91 7.24 15.13
C GLU A 41 -5.39 7.18 14.81
N THR A 42 -5.01 6.97 13.54
CA THR A 42 -3.63 7.04 13.06
C THR A 42 -3.43 8.25 12.17
N PHE A 43 -2.38 9.02 12.44
CA PHE A 43 -2.02 10.21 11.68
C PHE A 43 -0.66 10.02 11.02
N VAL A 44 -0.67 9.82 9.71
CA VAL A 44 0.53 9.74 8.89
C VAL A 44 0.32 10.68 7.72
N ASN A 45 1.16 11.71 7.62
CA ASN A 45 1.05 12.69 6.55
C ASN A 45 1.53 12.08 5.23
N LYS A 46 0.73 12.19 4.17
CA LYS A 46 1.03 11.61 2.87
C LYS A 46 2.34 12.14 2.28
N ASN A 47 2.68 13.41 2.53
CA ASN A 47 3.81 14.07 1.87
C ASN A 47 5.15 13.45 2.28
N GLU A 48 5.25 12.94 3.51
CA GLU A 48 6.48 12.29 3.99
C GLU A 48 6.71 10.93 3.30
N ILE A 49 5.65 10.14 3.13
CA ILE A 49 5.72 8.86 2.42
C ILE A 49 5.86 9.08 0.91
N GLU A 50 5.17 10.09 0.36
CA GLU A 50 5.24 10.48 -1.04
C GLU A 50 6.68 10.73 -1.48
N LEU A 51 7.47 11.46 -0.68
CA LEU A 51 8.89 11.71 -0.96
C LEU A 51 9.71 10.42 -1.03
N LYS A 52 9.49 9.47 -0.11
CA LYS A 52 10.19 8.18 -0.10
C LYS A 52 9.83 7.30 -1.30
N ILE A 53 8.56 7.30 -1.72
CA ILE A 53 8.13 6.56 -2.91
C ILE A 53 8.63 7.23 -4.18
N ASP A 54 8.64 8.57 -4.25
CA ASP A 54 9.14 9.32 -5.41
C ASP A 54 10.61 9.02 -5.72
N GLU A 55 11.44 8.78 -4.69
CA GLU A 55 12.84 8.36 -4.86
C GLU A 55 12.97 6.97 -5.49
N PHE A 56 11.91 6.16 -5.45
CA PHE A 56 11.95 4.75 -5.83
C PHE A 56 11.16 4.42 -7.10
N ILE A 57 9.97 4.98 -7.29
CA ILE A 57 9.11 4.79 -8.47
C ILE A 57 8.99 6.13 -9.19
N THR A 58 10.03 6.49 -9.95
CA THR A 58 10.23 7.86 -10.42
C THR A 58 9.36 8.27 -11.60
N ASP A 59 8.93 7.33 -12.45
CA ASP A 59 8.67 7.69 -13.85
C ASP A 59 7.20 7.97 -14.17
N GLN A 60 6.25 7.47 -13.37
CA GLN A 60 4.82 7.59 -13.67
C GLN A 60 3.99 7.80 -12.40
N LYS A 61 4.09 9.01 -11.85
CA LYS A 61 3.22 9.49 -10.77
C LYS A 61 1.99 10.21 -11.34
N SER A 62 0.83 9.90 -10.78
CA SER A 62 -0.42 10.59 -11.06
C SER A 62 -1.16 10.92 -9.77
N ILE A 63 -1.88 12.03 -9.79
CA ILE A 63 -2.68 12.52 -8.66
C ILE A 63 -4.12 12.63 -9.13
N SER A 64 -5.04 12.01 -8.40
CA SER A 64 -6.47 12.11 -8.70
C SER A 64 -7.26 12.21 -7.40
N ASN A 65 -7.99 13.32 -7.23
CA ASN A 65 -8.77 13.62 -6.02
C ASN A 65 -7.90 13.47 -4.76
N ASN A 66 -8.11 12.38 -4.04
CA ASN A 66 -7.51 12.03 -2.76
C ASN A 66 -6.61 10.78 -2.88
N PHE A 67 -6.06 10.53 -4.07
CA PHE A 67 -5.18 9.41 -4.35
C PHE A 67 -3.90 9.85 -5.06
N LEU A 68 -2.78 9.32 -4.58
CA LEU A 68 -1.50 9.27 -5.27
C LEU A 68 -1.35 7.87 -5.86
N TYR A 69 -0.95 7.79 -7.11
CA TYR A 69 -0.66 6.54 -7.78
C TYR A 69 0.68 6.63 -8.50
N TRP A 70 1.54 5.67 -8.23
CA TRP A 70 2.79 5.44 -8.94
C TRP A 70 2.66 4.16 -9.75
N LYS A 71 3.00 4.24 -11.03
CA LYS A 71 3.03 3.09 -11.92
C LYS A 71 4.46 2.69 -12.22
N GLY A 72 4.72 1.41 -12.11
CA GLY A 72 6.02 0.86 -12.48
C GLY A 72 6.26 0.88 -13.99
N ASP A 73 7.52 0.68 -14.37
CA ASP A 73 7.90 0.56 -15.78
C ASP A 73 7.95 -0.92 -16.20
N THR A 74 6.86 -1.36 -16.83
CA THR A 74 6.75 -2.71 -17.40
C THR A 74 7.84 -3.01 -18.44
N SER A 75 8.29 -2.02 -19.21
CA SER A 75 9.25 -2.20 -20.31
C SER A 75 10.65 -2.52 -19.79
N ASN A 76 10.98 -2.01 -18.60
CA ASN A 76 12.28 -2.19 -17.96
C ASN A 76 12.26 -3.23 -16.82
N PHE A 77 11.16 -3.99 -16.66
CA PHE A 77 10.97 -4.95 -15.56
C PHE A 77 11.00 -4.31 -14.15
N TYR A 78 10.58 -3.05 -14.05
CA TYR A 78 10.36 -2.29 -12.81
C TYR A 78 8.86 -2.06 -12.56
N ASP A 79 8.02 -3.08 -12.79
CA ASP A 79 6.55 -2.99 -12.88
C ASP A 79 5.84 -2.99 -11.51
N ASN A 80 6.42 -2.31 -10.53
CA ASN A 80 5.84 -2.16 -9.20
C ASN A 80 4.95 -0.92 -9.15
N ASP A 81 3.71 -1.12 -8.71
CA ASP A 81 2.77 -0.01 -8.54
C ASP A 81 2.61 0.30 -7.06
N CYS A 82 2.44 1.58 -6.74
CA CYS A 82 2.09 2.05 -5.41
C CYS A 82 0.85 2.92 -5.49
N SER A 83 0.00 2.85 -4.46
CA SER A 83 -1.15 3.73 -4.32
C SER A 83 -1.35 4.12 -2.87
N ILE A 84 -1.56 5.42 -2.65
CA ILE A 84 -1.84 6.00 -1.34
C ILE A 84 -3.13 6.81 -1.46
N GLY A 85 -4.11 6.48 -0.63
CA GLY A 85 -5.31 7.30 -0.42
C GLY A 85 -5.14 8.14 0.83
N PHE A 86 -5.72 9.34 0.83
CA PHE A 86 -5.62 10.29 1.93
C PHE A 86 -6.91 11.08 2.16
N ASP A 87 -7.02 11.75 3.30
CA ASP A 87 -8.14 12.63 3.63
C ASP A 87 -7.86 14.09 3.21
N GLU A 88 -8.78 15.00 3.52
CA GLU A 88 -8.64 16.44 3.23
C GLU A 88 -7.51 17.14 4.01
N ASN A 89 -6.97 16.48 5.03
CA ASN A 89 -5.88 16.96 5.87
C ASN A 89 -4.54 16.28 5.52
N ASP A 90 -4.47 15.65 4.34
CA ASP A 90 -3.32 14.88 3.87
C ASP A 90 -2.96 13.66 4.76
N ASN A 91 -3.87 13.17 5.61
CA ASN A 91 -3.63 11.94 6.38
C ASN A 91 -3.93 10.72 5.53
N ILE A 92 -3.03 9.74 5.55
CA ILE A 92 -3.22 8.48 4.84
C ILE A 92 -4.40 7.71 5.43
N ASN A 93 -5.28 7.22 4.55
CA ASN A 93 -6.39 6.33 4.86
C ASN A 93 -6.36 5.02 4.05
N PHE A 94 -5.39 4.89 3.15
CA PHE A 94 -5.18 3.71 2.34
C PHE A 94 -3.73 3.65 1.86
N PHE A 95 -3.11 2.48 1.91
CA PHE A 95 -1.77 2.28 1.36
C PHE A 95 -1.67 0.87 0.78
N ASN A 96 -1.52 0.79 -0.53
CA ASN A 96 -1.36 -0.46 -1.26
C ASN A 96 -0.15 -0.43 -2.20
N PHE A 97 0.48 -1.58 -2.34
CA PHE A 97 1.62 -1.81 -3.20
C PHE A 97 1.42 -3.11 -3.98
N ARG A 98 1.71 -3.09 -5.28
CA ARG A 98 1.73 -4.26 -6.15
C ARG A 98 3.16 -4.54 -6.58
N PHE A 99 3.68 -5.68 -6.19
CA PHE A 99 4.97 -6.19 -6.66
C PHE A 99 4.81 -6.94 -7.97
N ASP A 100 5.78 -6.77 -8.86
CA ASP A 100 6.05 -7.66 -9.98
C ASP A 100 7.26 -8.54 -9.66
N LEU A 101 7.06 -9.86 -9.72
CA LEU A 101 8.04 -10.82 -9.28
C LEU A 101 9.05 -11.23 -10.37
N ARG A 102 9.02 -10.61 -11.55
CA ARG A 102 9.92 -10.97 -12.67
C ARG A 102 11.37 -10.52 -12.46
N ASN A 103 11.60 -9.55 -11.56
CA ASN A 103 12.93 -9.00 -11.27
C ASN A 103 13.19 -9.02 -9.77
N GLU A 104 14.01 -9.98 -9.33
CA GLU A 104 14.35 -10.19 -7.91
C GLU A 104 14.96 -8.95 -7.25
N ILE A 105 15.86 -8.24 -7.93
CA ILE A 105 16.52 -7.04 -7.38
C ILE A 105 15.48 -5.96 -7.10
N ASN A 106 14.58 -5.74 -8.07
CA ASN A 106 13.51 -4.76 -7.92
C ASN A 106 12.54 -5.12 -6.77
N ILE A 107 12.22 -6.40 -6.59
CA ILE A 107 11.41 -6.87 -5.45
C ILE A 107 12.11 -6.54 -4.12
N ILE A 108 13.38 -6.92 -3.98
CA ILE A 108 14.13 -6.73 -2.73
C ILE A 108 14.16 -5.25 -2.38
N GLN A 109 14.52 -4.38 -3.32
CA GLN A 109 14.57 -2.94 -3.07
C GLN A 109 13.20 -2.36 -2.67
N SER A 110 12.12 -2.86 -3.28
CA SER A 110 10.76 -2.42 -2.94
C SER A 110 10.34 -2.89 -1.55
N ILE A 111 10.67 -4.13 -1.19
CA ILE A 111 10.38 -4.69 0.13
C ILE A 111 11.18 -3.94 1.19
N ASP A 112 12.46 -3.66 0.95
CA ASP A 112 13.31 -2.90 1.88
C ASP A 112 12.74 -1.51 2.15
N LEU A 113 12.33 -0.79 1.11
CA LEU A 113 11.66 0.51 1.23
C LEU A 113 10.37 0.42 2.07
N LEU A 114 9.53 -0.58 1.80
CA LEU A 114 8.28 -0.74 2.54
C LEU A 114 8.52 -1.18 3.99
N ILE A 115 9.58 -1.94 4.28
CA ILE A 115 9.99 -2.28 5.64
C ILE A 115 10.43 -1.02 6.39
N GLU A 116 11.22 -0.16 5.75
CA GLU A 116 11.65 1.12 6.33
C GLU A 116 10.44 1.99 6.69
N ILE A 117 9.54 2.18 5.72
CA ILE A 117 8.28 2.93 5.93
C ILE A 117 7.45 2.28 7.05
N ALA A 118 7.30 0.95 7.05
CA ALA A 118 6.53 0.25 8.07
C ALA A 118 7.13 0.41 9.47
N GLN A 119 8.45 0.39 9.60
CA GLN A 119 9.13 0.57 10.88
C GLN A 119 8.98 1.99 11.41
N GLU A 120 9.17 2.99 10.54
CA GLU A 120 9.10 4.41 10.90
C GLU A 120 7.69 4.83 11.33
N TYR A 121 6.67 4.37 10.60
CA TYR A 121 5.27 4.76 10.85
C TYR A 121 4.46 3.71 11.62
N HIS A 122 5.12 2.71 12.21
CA HIS A 122 4.49 1.63 12.98
C HIS A 122 3.36 0.88 12.23
N LEU A 123 3.59 0.63 10.94
CA LEU A 123 2.68 -0.09 10.06
C LEU A 123 3.06 -1.57 9.97
N LYS A 124 2.15 -2.38 9.43
CA LYS A 124 2.39 -3.79 9.16
C LYS A 124 1.88 -4.20 7.79
N PHE A 125 2.62 -5.08 7.14
CA PHE A 125 2.20 -5.73 5.91
C PHE A 125 0.99 -6.63 6.17
N THR A 126 -0.05 -6.44 5.36
CA THR A 126 -1.20 -7.34 5.29
C THR A 126 -1.45 -7.71 3.84
N ASN A 127 -1.57 -9.00 3.57
CA ASN A 127 -2.05 -9.44 2.27
C ASN A 127 -3.59 -9.40 2.30
N VAL A 128 -4.18 -8.56 1.46
CA VAL A 128 -5.65 -8.43 1.36
C VAL A 128 -6.24 -9.53 0.48
N LYS A 129 -5.40 -10.28 -0.24
CA LYS A 129 -5.79 -11.50 -0.94
C LYS A 129 -5.40 -12.70 -0.10
N TYR A 130 -6.33 -13.62 0.10
CA TYR A 130 -6.20 -14.90 0.81
C TYR A 130 -6.43 -14.82 2.33
N VAL A 131 -7.68 -15.13 2.69
CA VAL A 131 -7.98 -15.92 3.89
C VAL A 131 -7.22 -17.24 3.71
N PHE A 132 -6.09 -17.41 4.41
CA PHE A 132 -5.51 -18.73 4.58
C PHE A 132 -6.25 -19.41 5.74
N PHE A 133 -7.12 -20.36 5.39
CA PHE A 133 -7.74 -21.31 6.31
C PHE A 133 -6.72 -22.34 6.80
#